data_AF-A0A4R4PGP4-F1
#
_entry.id   AF-A0A4R4PGP4-F1
#
_cell.length_a   1.000
_cell.length_b   1.000
_cell.length_c   1.000
_cell.angle_alpha   90.00
_cell.angle_beta   90.00
_cell.angle_gamma   90.00
#
_symmetry.space_group_name_H-M   'P 1'
#
loop_
_entity.id
_entity.type
_entity.pdbx_description
1 polymer ?
#
loop_
_entity_poly.entity_id
_entity_poly.type
_entity_poly.pdbx_seq_one_letter_code
_entity_poly.pdbx_strand_id
1 'polypeptide(L)'
;APPSPDDESVGTLRRDRHCYVCKTAYRRVDADYHLMCPDCAQENRVRRHARCDLTGRTAVVTGGRVKIGFHTVLKLLRDGAQVIVTTRFPRDAARRYAAVPDSADWADRLYVHGLDLLDLPATLDFVALVGRRFGGLDILVNNAAQTLWRPPAYHREVREAEATPLAGPAARIAVGAAPTRP
;
A
#
# COMPACT_ATOMS: atom_id res chain seq x y z
N ALA A 1 -16.79 -0.93 -20.83
CA ALA A 1 -17.64 0.06 -20.14
C ALA A 1 -17.57 -0.21 -18.64
N PRO A 2 -17.58 0.79 -17.75
CA PRO A 2 -17.82 0.53 -16.34
C PRO A 2 -19.19 -0.19 -16.19
N PRO A 3 -19.33 -1.10 -15.21
CA PRO A 3 -20.60 -1.77 -14.96
C PRO A 3 -21.71 -0.74 -14.71
N SER A 4 -22.93 -1.08 -15.12
CA SER A 4 -24.09 -0.23 -14.86
C SER A 4 -24.37 -0.21 -13.36
N PRO A 5 -24.81 0.91 -12.77
CA PRO A 5 -25.11 1.00 -11.34
C PRO A 5 -26.28 0.10 -10.89
N ASP A 6 -26.94 -0.60 -11.82
CA ASP A 6 -28.00 -1.57 -11.56
C ASP A 6 -27.49 -3.03 -11.50
N ASP A 7 -26.35 -3.35 -12.11
CA ASP A 7 -25.74 -4.70 -12.08
C ASP A 7 -25.04 -5.04 -10.75
N GLU A 8 -24.78 -4.05 -9.91
CA GLU A 8 -23.96 -4.19 -8.69
C GLU A 8 -24.76 -4.01 -7.39
N SER A 9 -26.09 -3.94 -7.47
CA SER A 9 -26.91 -3.86 -6.26
C SER A 9 -27.14 -5.24 -5.64
N VAL A 10 -26.91 -5.36 -4.32
CA VAL A 10 -27.19 -6.58 -3.54
C VAL A 10 -28.60 -6.61 -2.94
N GLY A 11 -29.40 -5.58 -3.21
CA GLY A 11 -30.80 -5.52 -2.77
C GLY A 11 -31.24 -4.14 -2.28
N THR A 12 -32.45 -4.11 -1.71
CA THR A 12 -33.10 -2.88 -1.24
C THR A 12 -33.42 -2.98 0.26
N LEU A 13 -33.05 -1.96 1.02
CA LEU A 13 -33.33 -1.85 2.45
C LEU A 13 -34.84 -1.69 2.71
N ARG A 14 -35.31 -2.27 3.83
CA ARG A 14 -36.70 -2.12 4.29
C ARG A 14 -37.04 -0.70 4.75
N ARG A 15 -36.04 0.03 5.24
CA ARG A 15 -36.12 1.42 5.67
C ARG A 15 -34.99 2.22 5.03
N ASP A 16 -35.22 3.50 4.85
CA ASP A 16 -34.23 4.41 4.31
C ASP A 16 -33.04 4.52 5.26
N ARG A 17 -31.84 4.60 4.67
CA ARG A 17 -30.60 4.90 5.38
C ARG A 17 -30.02 6.19 4.82
N HIS A 18 -29.30 6.94 5.64
CA HIS A 18 -28.60 8.15 5.19
C HIS A 18 -27.21 7.78 4.69
N CYS A 19 -26.85 8.27 3.51
CA CYS A 19 -25.52 8.06 2.93
C CYS A 19 -24.42 8.57 3.88
N TYR A 20 -23.33 7.82 4.04
CA TYR A 20 -22.19 8.22 4.85
C TYR A 20 -21.53 9.52 4.35
N VAL A 21 -21.57 9.77 3.03
CA VAL A 21 -20.94 10.91 2.36
C VAL A 21 -21.89 12.10 2.26
N CYS A 22 -22.89 12.04 1.36
CA CYS A 22 -23.76 13.18 1.05
C CYS A 22 -24.97 13.34 1.98
N LYS A 23 -25.20 12.37 2.87
CA LYS A 23 -26.34 12.29 3.80
C LYS A 23 -27.72 12.11 3.15
N THR A 24 -27.85 12.04 1.82
CA THR A 24 -29.13 11.72 1.17
C THR A 24 -29.68 10.37 1.60
N ALA A 25 -30.99 10.28 1.78
CA ALA A 25 -31.70 9.04 2.04
C ALA A 25 -31.60 8.09 0.84
N TYR A 26 -31.32 6.82 1.08
CA TYR A 26 -31.25 5.80 0.04
C TYR A 26 -31.74 4.46 0.58
N ARG A 27 -32.16 3.59 -0.35
CA ARG A 27 -32.56 2.21 -0.03
C ARG A 27 -31.81 1.16 -0.83
N ARG A 28 -31.32 1.50 -2.03
CA ARG A 28 -30.58 0.57 -2.87
C ARG A 28 -29.16 0.38 -2.35
N VAL A 29 -28.76 -0.86 -2.11
CA VAL A 29 -27.47 -1.20 -1.51
C VAL A 29 -26.50 -1.62 -2.61
N ASP A 30 -25.35 -0.95 -2.68
CA ASP A 30 -24.21 -1.32 -3.52
C ASP A 30 -23.41 -2.48 -2.90
N ALA A 31 -22.91 -3.40 -3.75
CA ALA A 31 -22.17 -4.59 -3.33
C ALA A 31 -20.86 -4.32 -2.56
N ASP A 32 -20.22 -3.18 -2.77
CA ASP A 32 -18.98 -2.80 -2.09
C ASP A 32 -19.24 -1.70 -1.04
N TYR A 33 -20.14 -0.76 -1.35
CA TYR A 33 -20.34 0.49 -0.62
C TYR A 33 -21.68 0.55 0.11
N HIS A 34 -21.94 -0.43 0.98
CA HIS A 34 -23.18 -0.61 1.76
C HIS A 34 -23.61 0.56 2.66
N LEU A 35 -22.74 1.55 2.87
CA LEU A 35 -23.00 2.75 3.66
C LEU A 35 -23.17 4.01 2.80
N MET A 36 -23.21 3.89 1.47
CA MET A 36 -23.29 5.00 0.53
C MET A 36 -24.53 4.87 -0.35
N CYS A 37 -25.10 6.01 -0.80
CA CYS A 37 -26.11 5.98 -1.84
C CYS A 37 -25.47 5.57 -3.19
N PRO A 38 -26.26 5.16 -4.19
CA PRO A 38 -25.73 4.72 -5.48
C PRO A 38 -24.77 5.72 -6.15
N ASP A 39 -25.08 7.02 -6.11
CA ASP A 39 -24.24 8.04 -6.75
C ASP A 39 -22.86 8.15 -6.06
N CYS A 40 -22.84 8.18 -4.72
CA CYS A 40 -21.59 8.20 -3.97
C CYS A 40 -20.80 6.89 -4.12
N ALA A 41 -21.49 5.75 -4.21
CA ALA A 41 -20.85 4.46 -4.47
C ALA A 41 -20.17 4.44 -5.85
N GLN A 42 -20.87 4.87 -6.89
CA GLN A 42 -20.35 4.97 -8.24
C GLN A 42 -19.13 5.89 -8.32
N GLU A 43 -19.20 7.07 -7.70
CA GLU A 43 -18.07 8.00 -7.66
C GLU A 43 -16.85 7.38 -6.96
N ASN A 44 -17.04 6.69 -5.83
CA ASN A 44 -15.94 6.02 -5.13
C ASN A 44 -15.36 4.86 -5.95
N ARG A 45 -16.18 4.13 -6.71
CA ARG A 45 -15.73 3.08 -7.62
C ARG A 45 -14.85 3.65 -8.73
N VAL A 46 -15.28 4.74 -9.37
CA VAL A 46 -14.46 5.46 -10.37
C VAL A 46 -13.12 5.87 -9.77
N ARG A 47 -13.13 6.49 -8.58
CA ARG A 47 -11.90 6.92 -7.89
C ARG A 47 -10.99 5.76 -7.49
N ARG A 48 -11.55 4.62 -7.10
CA ARG A 48 -10.79 3.40 -6.75
C ARG A 48 -9.91 2.93 -7.91
N HIS A 49 -10.42 3.06 -9.13
CA HIS A 49 -9.75 2.61 -10.35
C HIS A 49 -9.05 3.72 -11.14
N ALA A 50 -9.25 5.00 -10.79
CA ALA A 50 -8.60 6.14 -11.42
C ALA A 50 -7.07 5.97 -11.50
N ARG A 51 -6.42 6.37 -12.58
CA ARG A 51 -4.96 6.26 -12.77
C ARG A 51 -4.37 7.62 -13.11
N CYS A 52 -3.08 7.76 -12.86
CA CYS A 52 -2.31 8.95 -13.19
C CYS A 52 -0.95 8.50 -13.77
N ASP A 53 -0.35 9.27 -14.67
CA ASP A 53 1.03 9.03 -15.08
C ASP A 53 1.98 9.67 -14.06
N LEU A 54 2.75 8.82 -13.39
CA LEU A 54 3.76 9.16 -12.40
C LEU A 54 5.17 8.78 -12.88
N THR A 55 5.35 8.58 -14.18
CA THR A 55 6.67 8.31 -14.76
C THR A 55 7.66 9.41 -14.37
N GLY A 56 8.84 8.99 -13.90
CA GLY A 56 9.88 9.90 -13.44
C GLY A 56 9.65 10.48 -12.03
N ARG A 57 8.59 10.08 -11.32
CA ARG A 57 8.36 10.46 -9.92
C ARG A 57 8.89 9.42 -8.95
N THR A 58 9.47 9.90 -7.86
CA THR A 58 9.94 9.07 -6.74
C THR A 58 8.98 9.19 -5.57
N ALA A 59 8.49 8.05 -5.07
CA ALA A 59 7.56 7.98 -3.95
C ALA A 59 8.12 7.17 -2.78
N VAL A 60 7.94 7.65 -1.56
CA VAL A 60 8.16 6.89 -0.32
C VAL A 60 6.81 6.54 0.29
N VAL A 61 6.59 5.24 0.53
CA VAL A 61 5.41 4.75 1.24
C VAL A 61 5.84 4.08 2.54
N THR A 62 5.44 4.66 3.67
CA THR A 62 5.73 4.06 4.97
C THR A 62 4.73 2.95 5.29
N GLY A 63 5.22 1.81 5.79
CA GLY A 63 4.35 0.69 6.18
C GLY A 63 3.72 -0.05 4.98
N GLY A 64 4.41 -0.12 3.83
CA GLY A 64 3.87 -0.70 2.60
C GLY A 64 3.87 -2.24 2.53
N ARG A 65 4.16 -2.96 3.61
CA ARG A 65 4.23 -4.45 3.58
C ARG A 65 2.86 -5.10 3.33
N VAL A 66 1.78 -4.54 3.89
CA VAL A 66 0.45 -5.15 3.93
C VAL A 66 -0.67 -4.10 3.84
N LYS A 67 -1.90 -4.58 3.58
CA LYS A 67 -3.14 -3.80 3.63
C LYS A 67 -3.09 -2.55 2.72
N ILE A 68 -3.54 -1.40 3.22
CA ILE A 68 -3.68 -0.16 2.46
C ILE A 68 -2.33 0.24 1.86
N GLY A 69 -1.26 0.27 2.66
CA GLY A 69 0.09 0.60 2.18
C GLY A 69 0.56 -0.29 1.02
N PHE A 70 0.29 -1.60 1.07
CA PHE A 70 0.63 -2.52 -0.02
C PHE A 70 -0.09 -2.17 -1.33
N HIS A 71 -1.40 -1.91 -1.27
CA HIS A 71 -2.16 -1.53 -2.45
C HIS A 71 -1.81 -0.12 -2.95
N THR A 72 -1.45 0.81 -2.07
CA THR A 72 -0.94 2.13 -2.45
C THR A 72 0.34 2.01 -3.26
N VAL A 73 1.28 1.17 -2.82
CA VAL A 73 2.52 0.92 -3.55
C VAL A 73 2.26 0.32 -4.92
N LEU A 74 1.40 -0.72 -5.00
CA LEU A 74 1.04 -1.31 -6.30
C LEU A 74 0.42 -0.28 -7.24
N LYS A 75 -0.43 0.61 -6.73
CA LYS A 75 -1.03 1.67 -7.53
C LYS A 75 0.04 2.60 -8.09
N LEU A 76 0.94 3.11 -7.25
CA LEU A 76 2.04 4.00 -7.65
C LEU A 76 2.97 3.34 -8.68
N LEU A 77 3.35 2.07 -8.46
CA LEU A 77 4.20 1.32 -9.38
C LEU A 77 3.53 1.12 -10.75
N ARG A 78 2.26 0.73 -10.75
CA ARG A 78 1.49 0.54 -11.99
C ARG A 78 1.11 1.86 -12.68
N ASP A 79 1.33 2.99 -12.01
CA ASP A 79 1.18 4.35 -12.53
C ASP A 79 2.54 4.92 -13.01
N GLY A 80 3.64 4.15 -12.96
CA GLY A 80 4.93 4.57 -13.52
C GLY A 80 5.96 5.10 -12.52
N ALA A 81 5.60 5.27 -11.24
CA ALA A 81 6.51 5.80 -10.23
C ALA A 81 7.66 4.83 -9.89
N GLN A 82 8.79 5.38 -9.45
CA GLN A 82 9.78 4.67 -8.64
C GLN A 82 9.33 4.69 -7.18
N VAL A 83 9.25 3.53 -6.53
CA VAL A 83 8.66 3.43 -5.18
C VAL A 83 9.62 2.82 -4.18
N ILE A 84 9.82 3.54 -3.10
CA ILE A 84 10.58 3.15 -1.92
C ILE A 84 9.58 2.79 -0.83
N VAL A 85 9.57 1.54 -0.41
CA VAL A 85 8.69 1.04 0.64
C VAL A 85 9.47 0.86 1.92
N THR A 86 8.98 1.42 3.03
CA THR A 86 9.56 1.13 4.34
C THR A 86 8.72 0.15 5.14
N THR A 87 9.37 -0.78 5.82
CA THR A 87 8.74 -1.71 6.76
C THR A 87 9.77 -2.34 7.69
N ARG A 88 9.32 -2.88 8.81
CA ARG A 88 10.17 -3.67 9.72
C ARG A 88 10.49 -5.08 9.20
N PHE A 89 9.80 -5.55 8.16
CA PHE A 89 9.95 -6.90 7.61
C PHE A 89 10.17 -6.83 6.09
N PRO A 90 11.35 -6.36 5.64
CA PRO A 90 11.61 -6.07 4.24
C PRO A 90 11.63 -7.32 3.34
N ARG A 91 12.06 -8.49 3.82
CA ARG A 91 12.10 -9.71 3.00
C ARG A 91 10.71 -10.30 2.79
N ASP A 92 9.85 -10.30 3.81
CA ASP A 92 8.43 -10.64 3.68
C ASP A 92 7.71 -9.69 2.71
N ALA A 93 7.99 -8.38 2.77
CA ALA A 93 7.46 -7.43 1.79
C ALA A 93 7.90 -7.79 0.36
N ALA A 94 9.19 -8.02 0.13
CA ALA A 94 9.70 -8.40 -1.19
C ALA A 94 9.03 -9.67 -1.72
N ARG A 95 8.86 -10.72 -0.89
CA ARG A 95 8.13 -11.94 -1.28
C ARG A 95 6.69 -11.67 -1.68
N ARG A 96 5.98 -10.82 -0.93
CA ARG A 96 4.58 -10.45 -1.24
C ARG A 96 4.47 -9.72 -2.56
N TYR A 97 5.36 -8.76 -2.81
CA TYR A 97 5.39 -8.03 -4.08
C TYR A 97 5.73 -8.95 -5.25
N ALA A 98 6.71 -9.82 -5.09
CA ALA A 98 7.10 -10.79 -6.11
C ALA A 98 6.01 -11.84 -6.43
N ALA A 99 5.10 -12.11 -5.50
CA ALA A 99 3.95 -13.00 -5.71
C ALA A 99 2.79 -12.33 -6.47
N VAL A 100 2.86 -11.01 -6.70
CA VAL A 100 1.86 -10.31 -7.50
C VAL A 100 2.05 -10.69 -8.98
N PRO A 101 0.98 -11.09 -9.71
CA PRO A 101 1.10 -11.61 -11.08
C PRO A 101 1.86 -10.70 -12.05
N ASP A 102 1.63 -9.39 -11.96
CA ASP A 102 2.25 -8.36 -12.81
C ASP A 102 3.57 -7.81 -12.24
N SER A 103 4.18 -8.48 -11.25
CA SER A 103 5.41 -7.97 -10.60
C SER A 103 6.59 -7.81 -11.53
N ALA A 104 6.67 -8.62 -12.59
CA ALA A 104 7.73 -8.51 -13.58
C ALA A 104 7.75 -7.15 -14.31
N ASP A 105 6.61 -6.45 -14.36
CA ASP A 105 6.46 -5.19 -15.10
C ASP A 105 6.94 -3.95 -14.33
N TRP A 106 7.23 -4.10 -13.03
CA TRP A 106 7.58 -2.97 -12.17
C TRP A 106 8.57 -3.28 -11.04
N ALA A 107 9.00 -4.52 -10.85
CA ALA A 107 9.88 -4.91 -9.75
C ALA A 107 11.23 -4.17 -9.74
N ASP A 108 11.71 -3.75 -10.91
CA ASP A 108 12.92 -2.94 -11.10
C ASP A 108 12.80 -1.52 -10.51
N ARG A 109 11.57 -1.00 -10.44
CA ARG A 109 11.24 0.31 -9.85
C ARG A 109 10.89 0.25 -8.36
N LEU A 110 10.86 -0.95 -7.76
CA LEU A 110 10.58 -1.14 -6.34
C LEU A 110 11.88 -1.30 -5.53
N TYR A 111 12.03 -0.47 -4.50
CA TYR A 111 13.03 -0.64 -3.46
C TYR A 111 12.37 -0.85 -2.11
N VAL A 112 12.72 -1.92 -1.40
CA VAL A 112 12.20 -2.20 -0.05
C VAL A 112 13.29 -1.90 0.98
N HIS A 113 12.96 -1.08 1.98
CA HIS A 113 13.86 -0.68 3.04
C HIS A 113 13.37 -1.16 4.41
N GLY A 114 14.21 -1.94 5.09
CA GLY A 114 14.05 -2.31 6.49
C GLY A 114 14.20 -1.11 7.41
N LEU A 115 13.12 -0.66 8.03
CA LEU A 115 13.12 0.50 8.93
C LEU A 115 12.05 0.36 10.03
N ASP A 116 12.46 0.62 11.28
CA ASP A 116 11.55 0.95 12.37
C ASP A 116 11.53 2.48 12.53
N LEU A 117 10.37 3.10 12.33
CA LEU A 117 10.23 4.56 12.40
C LEU A 117 10.37 5.09 13.84
N LEU A 118 10.37 4.21 14.85
CA LEU A 118 10.72 4.58 16.22
C LEU A 118 12.23 4.76 16.41
N ASP A 119 13.05 4.21 15.52
CA ASP A 119 14.49 4.49 15.46
C ASP A 119 14.72 5.76 14.64
N LEU A 120 14.72 6.90 15.35
CA LEU A 120 14.92 8.21 14.74
C LEU A 120 16.22 8.30 13.95
N PRO A 121 17.39 7.93 14.49
CA PRO A 121 18.60 8.11 13.72
C PRO A 121 18.73 7.11 12.54
N ALA A 122 18.15 5.91 12.60
CA ALA A 122 17.98 5.09 11.40
C ALA A 122 17.05 5.75 10.35
N THR A 123 16.03 6.47 10.81
CA THR A 123 15.14 7.25 9.93
C THR A 123 15.88 8.39 9.25
N LEU A 124 16.80 9.08 9.94
CA LEU A 124 17.66 10.11 9.35
C LEU A 124 18.61 9.52 8.31
N ASP A 125 19.22 8.36 8.60
CA ASP A 125 20.08 7.65 7.65
C ASP A 125 19.30 7.25 6.38
N PHE A 126 18.05 6.81 6.55
CA PHE A 126 17.15 6.50 5.46
C PHE A 126 16.84 7.72 4.59
N VAL A 127 16.50 8.87 5.19
CA VAL A 127 16.25 10.11 4.42
C VAL A 127 17.49 10.50 3.61
N ALA A 128 18.68 10.39 4.22
CA ALA A 128 19.93 10.68 3.53
C ALA A 128 20.22 9.68 2.40
N LEU A 129 19.90 8.39 2.59
CA LEU A 129 19.95 7.37 1.53
C LEU A 129 19.00 7.73 0.38
N VAL A 130 17.77 8.18 0.67
CA VAL A 130 16.79 8.57 -0.35
C VAL A 130 17.37 9.68 -1.23
N GLY A 131 17.89 10.75 -0.63
CA GLY A 131 18.50 11.86 -1.37
C GLY A 131 19.70 11.43 -2.22
N ARG A 132 20.60 10.60 -1.69
CA ARG A 132 21.81 10.17 -2.42
C ARG A 132 21.52 9.18 -3.55
N ARG A 133 20.63 8.21 -3.31
CA ARG A 133 20.42 7.08 -4.24
C ARG A 133 19.35 7.36 -5.29
N PHE A 134 18.33 8.14 -4.95
CA PHE A 134 17.16 8.36 -5.80
C PHE A 134 17.03 9.81 -6.27
N GLY A 135 17.98 10.68 -5.92
CA GLY A 135 18.05 12.07 -6.38
C GLY A 135 17.04 13.02 -5.73
N GLY A 136 16.02 12.51 -5.03
CA GLY A 136 14.99 13.32 -4.38
C GLY A 136 13.73 12.53 -4.05
N LEU A 137 12.69 13.25 -3.61
CA LEU A 137 11.39 12.72 -3.24
C LEU A 137 10.28 13.65 -3.76
N ASP A 138 9.35 13.11 -4.55
CA ASP A 138 8.17 13.84 -5.03
C ASP A 138 6.94 13.57 -4.16
N ILE A 139 6.78 12.32 -3.71
CA ILE A 139 5.57 11.83 -3.05
C ILE A 139 5.93 11.18 -1.72
N LEU A 140 5.37 11.67 -0.62
CA LEU A 140 5.44 11.02 0.69
C LEU A 140 4.06 10.53 1.13
N VAL A 141 3.94 9.21 1.32
CA VAL A 141 2.75 8.60 1.91
C VAL A 141 3.05 8.15 3.33
N ASN A 142 2.57 8.93 4.30
CA ASN A 142 2.60 8.59 5.72
C ASN A 142 1.48 7.59 6.06
N ASN A 143 1.70 6.31 5.74
CA ASN A 143 0.72 5.24 5.98
C ASN A 143 1.07 4.38 7.21
N ALA A 144 2.34 4.29 7.61
CA ALA A 144 2.72 3.52 8.78
C ALA A 144 2.02 4.06 10.04
N ALA A 145 1.23 3.20 10.69
CA ALA A 145 0.53 3.53 11.91
C ALA A 145 0.46 2.31 12.84
N GLN A 146 0.44 2.58 14.14
CA GLN A 146 0.18 1.59 15.16
C GLN A 146 -0.98 2.08 16.04
N THR A 147 -2.17 1.51 15.82
CA THR A 147 -3.37 1.83 16.61
C THR A 147 -3.52 0.96 17.86
N LEU A 148 -2.90 -0.23 17.86
CA LEU A 148 -2.90 -1.14 18.99
C LEU A 148 -1.48 -1.59 19.25
N TRP A 149 -1.09 -1.60 20.53
CA TRP A 149 0.12 -2.29 20.94
C TRP A 149 -0.07 -3.80 20.76
N ARG A 150 0.97 -4.49 20.30
CA ARG A 150 0.98 -5.94 20.17
C ARG A 150 2.26 -6.50 20.81
N PRO A 151 2.16 -7.60 21.57
CA PRO A 151 3.34 -8.19 22.19
C PRO A 151 4.30 -8.75 21.12
N PRO A 152 5.60 -8.87 21.42
CA PRO A 152 6.59 -9.37 20.46
C PRO A 152 6.23 -10.72 19.82
N ALA A 153 5.55 -11.59 20.57
CA ALA A 153 5.09 -12.90 20.10
C ALA A 153 4.16 -12.82 18.87
N TYR A 154 3.40 -11.73 18.72
CA TYR A 154 2.52 -11.52 17.56
C TYR A 154 3.29 -11.48 16.23
N HIS A 155 4.58 -11.12 16.26
CA HIS A 155 5.42 -11.01 15.08
C HIS A 155 6.45 -12.15 14.96
N ARG A 156 6.36 -13.21 15.77
CA ARG A 156 7.36 -14.28 15.80
C ARG A 156 7.57 -14.92 14.43
N GLU A 157 6.50 -15.41 13.81
CA GLU A 157 6.56 -16.12 12.52
C GLU A 157 7.16 -15.25 11.41
N VAL A 158 6.73 -13.98 11.31
CA VAL A 158 7.27 -13.07 10.29
C VAL A 158 8.74 -12.73 10.57
N ARG A 159 9.16 -12.62 11.84
CA ARG A 159 10.58 -12.40 12.20
C ARG A 159 11.43 -13.60 11.84
N GLU A 160 10.96 -14.81 12.07
CA GLU A 160 11.65 -16.04 11.67
C GLU A 160 11.77 -16.11 10.14
N ALA A 161 10.69 -15.77 9.41
CA ALA A 161 10.71 -15.72 7.95
C ALA A 161 11.67 -14.66 7.38
N GLU A 162 12.00 -13.59 8.13
CA GLU A 162 13.03 -12.63 7.73
C GLU A 162 14.43 -13.25 7.70
N ALA A 163 14.72 -14.32 8.45
CA ALA A 163 16.02 -14.99 8.40
C ALA A 163 16.24 -15.77 7.10
N THR A 164 15.15 -16.16 6.43
CA THR A 164 15.23 -16.89 5.16
C THR A 164 15.70 -15.92 4.05
N PRO A 165 16.68 -16.31 3.21
CA PRO A 165 17.08 -15.50 2.04
C PRO A 165 15.94 -15.31 1.03
N LEU A 166 16.08 -14.31 0.16
CA LEU A 166 15.19 -14.14 -0.99
C LEU A 166 15.64 -15.08 -2.11
N ALA A 167 14.68 -15.69 -2.79
CA ALA A 167 14.91 -16.60 -3.91
C ALA A 167 13.89 -16.34 -5.03
N GLY A 168 14.18 -16.83 -6.23
CA GLY A 168 13.28 -16.71 -7.38
C GLY A 168 12.97 -15.24 -7.73
N PRO A 169 11.71 -14.92 -8.11
CA PRO A 169 11.33 -13.55 -8.46
C PRO A 169 11.59 -12.52 -7.35
N ALA A 170 11.50 -12.91 -6.08
CA ALA A 170 11.74 -12.02 -4.95
C ALA A 170 13.20 -11.56 -4.84
N ALA A 171 14.15 -12.32 -5.38
CA ALA A 171 15.56 -11.93 -5.41
C ALA A 171 15.84 -10.76 -6.38
N ARG A 172 14.91 -10.44 -7.28
CA ARG A 172 15.03 -9.29 -8.21
C ARG A 172 14.66 -7.96 -7.56
N ILE A 173 13.93 -7.98 -6.44
CA ILE A 173 13.53 -6.77 -5.73
C ILE A 173 14.71 -6.29 -4.90
N ALA A 174 15.11 -5.04 -5.10
CA ALA A 174 16.20 -4.44 -4.34
C ALA A 174 15.76 -4.24 -2.89
N VAL A 175 16.48 -4.89 -1.96
CA VAL A 175 16.23 -4.80 -0.52
C VAL A 175 17.44 -4.21 0.20
N GLY A 176 17.20 -3.17 0.99
CA GLY A 176 18.17 -2.65 1.96
C GLY A 176 17.60 -2.63 3.37
N ALA A 177 18.43 -2.33 4.35
CA ALA A 177 18.03 -2.16 5.74
C ALA A 177 18.87 -1.06 6.41
N ALA A 178 18.34 -0.49 7.48
CA ALA A 178 19.13 0.34 8.37
C ALA A 178 20.30 -0.48 8.98
N PRO A 179 21.47 0.14 9.23
CA PRO A 179 22.56 -0.53 9.91
C PRO A 179 22.13 -0.98 11.32
N THR A 180 22.55 -2.17 11.73
CA THR A 180 22.40 -2.61 13.13
C THR A 180 23.31 -1.77 14.00
N ARG A 181 22.71 -1.00 14.92
CA ARG A 181 23.45 -0.23 15.92
C ARG A 181 23.70 -1.11 17.16
N PRO A 182 24.87 -1.00 17.81
CA PRO A 182 25.15 -1.71 19.05
C PRO A 182 24.24 -1.26 20.19
#